data_AF-A0A8D8EUM4-F1
#
_entry.id   AF-A0A8D8EUM4-F1
#
_cell.length_a   1.000
_cell.length_b   1.000
_cell.length_c   1.000
_cell.angle_alpha   90.00
_cell.angle_beta   90.00
_cell.angle_gamma   90.00
#
_symmetry.space_group_name_H-M   'P 1'
#
loop_
_entity.id
_entity.type
_entity.pdbx_description
1 polymer ?
#
loop_
_entity_poly.entity_id
_entity_poly.type
_entity_poly.pdbx_seq_one_letter_code
_entity_poly.pdbx_strand_id
1 'polypeptide(L)'
;LPAPQKLTFDLSPKAQTLLQKAATQHDNLIADLDMNYLHYTGYGKNWIKTQKMSPDSFIQMAIQYAFYKLHRVPGAHYESAQTRMYEAGRTETIRSCSNESVAFARAMLTPSESAQTKVAKLRSAVDAHKSYASKAVQGYGVDRHLLGLKLIARENNISPLPELFKDPGLLASQHMRLSTSQVASRYDAF
;
A
#
# COMPACT_ATOMS: atom_id res chain seq x y z
N LEU A 1 -24.65 -35.76 -18.87
CA LEU A 1 -23.21 -35.43 -18.72
C LEU A 1 -22.55 -36.53 -17.91
N PRO A 2 -21.27 -36.86 -18.15
CA PRO A 2 -20.56 -37.82 -17.31
C PRO A 2 -20.46 -37.31 -15.87
N ALA A 3 -20.36 -38.23 -14.91
CA ALA A 3 -20.12 -37.87 -13.52
C ALA A 3 -18.73 -37.23 -13.36
N PRO A 4 -18.57 -36.20 -12.49
CA PRO A 4 -17.25 -35.68 -12.15
C PRO A 4 -16.31 -36.79 -11.64
N GLN A 5 -15.08 -36.80 -12.14
CA GLN A 5 -14.09 -37.80 -11.77
C GLN A 5 -13.26 -37.33 -10.57
N LYS A 6 -13.17 -38.17 -9.53
CA LYS A 6 -12.29 -37.93 -8.38
C LYS A 6 -10.82 -38.08 -8.80
N LEU A 7 -10.01 -37.07 -8.51
CA LEU A 7 -8.55 -37.16 -8.63
C LEU A 7 -7.99 -37.80 -7.36
N THR A 8 -7.31 -38.94 -7.52
CA THR A 8 -6.67 -39.68 -6.43
C THR A 8 -5.17 -39.38 -6.40
N PHE A 9 -4.62 -39.26 -5.20
CA PHE A 9 -3.19 -39.06 -4.97
C PHE A 9 -2.67 -40.14 -4.03
N ASP A 10 -1.66 -40.89 -4.47
CA ASP A 10 -0.98 -41.88 -3.64
C ASP A 10 0.12 -41.21 -2.81
N LEU A 11 -0.09 -41.11 -1.50
CA LEU A 11 0.78 -40.36 -0.62
C LEU A 11 1.89 -41.24 -0.03
N SER A 12 3.13 -41.01 -0.46
CA SER A 12 4.31 -41.61 0.18
C SER A 12 4.46 -41.16 1.65
N PRO A 13 5.17 -41.91 2.51
CA PRO A 13 5.44 -41.48 3.88
C PRO A 13 6.08 -40.09 3.96
N LYS A 14 7.00 -39.77 3.03
CA LYS A 14 7.60 -38.43 2.93
C LYS A 14 6.55 -37.35 2.65
N ALA A 15 5.62 -37.60 1.72
CA ALA A 15 4.54 -36.66 1.42
C ALA A 15 3.62 -36.44 2.63
N GLN A 16 3.32 -37.50 3.39
CA GLN A 16 2.53 -37.41 4.62
C GLN A 16 3.21 -36.52 5.68
N THR A 17 4.53 -36.68 5.89
CA THR A 17 5.28 -35.79 6.78
C THR A 17 5.28 -34.34 6.31
N LEU A 18 5.42 -34.09 5.01
CA LEU A 18 5.35 -32.73 4.45
C LEU A 18 3.97 -32.10 4.64
N LEU A 19 2.89 -32.88 4.49
CA LEU A 19 1.53 -32.42 4.74
C LEU A 19 1.32 -32.04 6.20
N GLN A 20 1.81 -32.85 7.14
CA GLN A 20 1.74 -32.53 8.58
C GLN A 20 2.51 -31.24 8.89
N LYS A 21 3.72 -31.09 8.36
CA LYS A 21 4.51 -29.87 8.54
C LYS A 21 3.80 -28.65 7.96
N ALA A 22 3.23 -28.76 6.77
CA ALA A 22 2.49 -27.69 6.12
C ALA A 22 1.25 -27.30 6.93
N ALA A 23 0.53 -28.27 7.50
CA ALA A 23 -0.61 -28.01 8.38
C ALA A 23 -0.18 -27.22 9.63
N THR A 24 0.87 -27.66 10.34
CA THR A 24 1.38 -26.91 11.50
C THR A 24 1.84 -25.49 11.14
N GLN A 25 2.51 -25.33 9.99
CA GLN A 25 2.91 -24.00 9.52
C GLN A 25 1.71 -23.11 9.20
N HIS A 26 0.67 -23.68 8.60
CA HIS A 26 -0.57 -22.98 8.30
C HIS A 26 -1.32 -22.56 9.58
N ASP A 27 -1.40 -23.44 10.57
CA ASP A 27 -2.04 -23.12 11.85
C ASP A 27 -1.31 -21.98 12.58
N ASN A 28 0.03 -21.99 12.55
CA ASN A 28 0.83 -20.90 13.10
C ASN A 28 0.61 -19.57 12.36
N LEU A 29 0.47 -19.61 11.02
CA LEU A 29 0.18 -18.42 10.23
C LEU A 29 -1.21 -17.84 10.53
N ILE A 30 -2.21 -18.70 10.76
CA ILE A 30 -3.55 -18.27 11.18
C ILE A 30 -3.48 -17.63 12.57
N ALA A 31 -2.74 -18.24 13.51
CA ALA A 31 -2.64 -17.76 14.87
C ALA A 31 -1.96 -16.37 14.97
N ASP A 32 -1.08 -16.03 14.02
CA ASP A 32 -0.37 -14.74 13.96
C ASP A 32 -1.12 -13.66 13.15
N LEU A 33 -2.23 -14.01 12.49
CA LEU A 33 -3.03 -13.08 11.69
C LEU A 33 -4.07 -12.35 12.55
N ASP A 34 -3.89 -11.04 12.73
CA ASP A 34 -4.94 -10.14 13.22
C ASP A 34 -5.69 -9.50 12.04
N MET A 35 -7.00 -9.70 11.98
CA MET A 35 -7.86 -9.19 10.91
C MET A 35 -9.08 -8.52 11.52
N ASN A 36 -9.34 -7.29 11.07
CA ASN A 36 -10.53 -6.55 11.42
C ASN A 36 -11.24 -6.06 10.14
N TYR A 37 -12.56 -5.94 10.23
CA TYR A 37 -13.41 -5.48 9.16
C TYR A 37 -14.18 -4.22 9.59
N LEU A 38 -14.11 -3.18 8.77
CA LEU A 38 -14.78 -1.91 9.03
C LEU A 38 -15.72 -1.54 7.88
N HIS A 39 -17.03 -1.70 8.11
CA HIS A 39 -18.07 -1.17 7.24
C HIS A 39 -18.40 0.29 7.60
N TYR A 40 -17.79 1.25 6.90
CA TYR A 40 -18.03 2.67 7.18
C TYR A 40 -19.29 3.21 6.48
N THR A 41 -20.33 3.53 7.26
CA THR A 41 -21.63 4.02 6.75
C THR A 41 -21.85 5.54 6.88
N GLY A 42 -20.92 6.27 7.49
CA GLY A 42 -21.13 7.69 7.80
C GLY A 42 -21.18 8.61 6.57
N TYR A 43 -20.41 8.29 5.53
CA TYR A 43 -20.43 8.94 4.22
C TYR A 43 -19.66 8.09 3.20
N GLY A 44 -19.70 8.50 1.93
CA GLY A 44 -18.91 7.87 0.87
C GLY A 44 -18.44 8.86 -0.19
N LYS A 45 -18.04 8.33 -1.35
CA LYS A 45 -17.48 9.11 -2.47
C LYS A 45 -18.33 10.33 -2.88
N ASN A 46 -19.66 10.23 -2.75
CA ASN A 46 -20.57 11.31 -3.16
C ASN A 46 -20.35 12.57 -2.32
N TRP A 47 -20.28 12.43 -1.00
CA TRP A 47 -20.00 13.56 -0.10
C TRP A 47 -18.57 14.08 -0.27
N ILE A 48 -17.57 13.20 -0.40
CA ILE A 48 -16.17 13.64 -0.57
C ILE A 48 -16.03 14.50 -1.85
N LYS A 49 -16.73 14.13 -2.92
CA LYS A 49 -16.76 14.90 -4.16
C LYS A 49 -17.40 16.28 -3.99
N THR A 50 -18.40 16.46 -3.12
CA THR A 50 -18.95 17.81 -2.85
C THR A 50 -17.92 18.74 -2.19
N GLN A 51 -16.92 18.17 -1.51
CA GLN A 51 -15.78 18.91 -0.94
C GLN A 51 -14.68 19.23 -1.96
N LYS A 52 -14.87 18.85 -3.23
CA LYS A 52 -13.93 18.98 -4.35
C LYS A 52 -12.61 18.22 -4.11
N MET A 53 -12.67 17.07 -3.45
CA MET A 53 -11.52 16.21 -3.16
C MET A 53 -11.62 14.87 -3.90
N SER A 54 -10.47 14.25 -4.21
CA SER A 54 -10.43 12.86 -4.68
C SER A 54 -10.83 11.93 -3.53
N PRO A 55 -11.83 11.03 -3.70
CA PRO A 55 -12.21 10.07 -2.66
C PRO A 55 -11.06 9.18 -2.21
N ASP A 56 -10.23 8.74 -3.16
CA ASP A 56 -9.08 7.90 -2.90
C ASP A 56 -8.01 8.63 -2.07
N SER A 57 -7.53 9.79 -2.55
CA SER A 57 -6.59 10.64 -1.80
C SER A 57 -7.10 11.03 -0.41
N PHE A 58 -8.40 11.29 -0.27
CA PHE A 58 -9.00 11.61 1.03
C PHE A 58 -8.88 10.44 2.01
N ILE A 59 -9.20 9.21 1.57
CA ILE A 59 -9.08 8.01 2.39
C ILE A 59 -7.61 7.74 2.74
N GLN A 60 -6.70 7.89 1.77
CA GLN A 60 -5.27 7.74 2.01
C GLN A 60 -4.75 8.73 3.06
N MET A 61 -5.23 9.98 3.05
CA MET A 61 -4.91 10.95 4.11
C MET A 61 -5.53 10.59 5.45
N ALA A 62 -6.72 9.99 5.48
CA ALA A 62 -7.31 9.48 6.72
C ALA A 62 -6.47 8.33 7.33
N ILE A 63 -5.97 7.41 6.50
CA ILE A 63 -5.07 6.33 6.93
C ILE A 63 -3.74 6.90 7.44
N GLN A 64 -3.15 7.86 6.72
CA GLN A 64 -1.94 8.58 7.14
C GLN A 64 -2.13 9.26 8.51
N TYR A 65 -3.24 9.97 8.70
CA TYR A 65 -3.56 10.60 9.97
C TYR A 65 -3.73 9.56 11.10
N ALA A 66 -4.47 8.48 10.87
CA ALA A 66 -4.69 7.44 11.87
C ALA A 66 -3.36 6.81 12.32
N PHE A 67 -2.50 6.45 11.37
CA PHE A 67 -1.17 5.91 11.65
C PHE A 67 -0.31 6.91 12.43
N TYR A 68 -0.24 8.16 11.98
CA TYR A 68 0.57 9.18 12.65
C TYR A 68 0.04 9.51 14.05
N LYS A 69 -1.28 9.46 14.26
CA LYS A 69 -1.91 9.62 15.59
C LYS A 69 -1.46 8.54 16.57
N LEU A 70 -1.34 7.29 16.11
CA LEU A 70 -0.93 6.15 16.92
C LEU A 70 0.59 6.13 17.17
N HIS A 71 1.40 6.34 16.14
CA HIS A 71 2.85 6.11 16.21
C HIS A 71 3.70 7.38 16.33
N ARG A 72 3.13 8.56 16.04
CA ARG A 72 3.81 9.87 16.08
C ARG A 72 5.03 10.04 15.19
N VAL A 73 5.26 9.09 14.29
CA VAL A 73 6.33 9.10 13.29
C VAL A 73 5.75 8.87 11.90
N PRO A 74 6.38 9.40 10.84
CA PRO A 74 6.04 9.03 9.47
C PRO A 74 6.28 7.52 9.24
N GLY A 75 5.53 6.92 8.34
CA GLY A 75 5.70 5.52 7.94
C GLY A 75 5.72 5.40 6.44
N ALA A 76 6.68 4.65 5.90
CA ALA A 76 6.65 4.29 4.48
C ALA A 76 5.32 3.60 4.18
N HIS A 77 4.58 4.18 3.24
CA HIS A 77 3.21 3.80 2.91
C HIS A 77 3.14 3.52 1.42
N TYR A 78 2.97 2.25 1.09
CA TYR A 78 2.73 1.76 -0.26
C TYR A 78 1.24 1.80 -0.58
N GLU A 79 0.90 2.35 -1.74
CA GLU A 79 -0.36 2.14 -2.41
C GLU A 79 -0.12 1.67 -3.85
N SER A 80 -0.94 0.75 -4.35
CA SER A 80 -0.82 0.24 -5.71
C SER A 80 -1.34 1.23 -6.77
N ALA A 81 -0.49 1.71 -7.67
CA ALA A 81 -0.89 2.38 -8.92
C ALA A 81 -0.93 1.36 -10.06
N GLN A 82 -2.06 1.25 -10.78
CA GLN A 82 -2.13 0.41 -11.98
C GLN A 82 -1.45 1.10 -13.17
N THR A 83 -0.53 0.42 -13.84
CA THR A 83 0.17 0.94 -15.04
C THR A 83 -0.34 0.34 -16.33
N ARG A 84 -1.62 -0.08 -16.36
CA ARG A 84 -2.28 -0.79 -17.48
C ARG A 84 -2.40 0.00 -18.79
N MET A 85 -2.00 1.28 -18.78
CA MET A 85 -1.86 2.07 -20.00
C MET A 85 -0.62 1.70 -20.83
N TYR A 86 0.34 0.99 -20.22
CA TYR A 86 1.53 0.45 -20.89
C TYR A 86 1.35 -1.04 -21.19
N GLU A 87 2.01 -1.50 -22.26
CA GLU A 87 2.08 -2.93 -22.59
C GLU A 87 2.71 -3.72 -21.43
N ALA A 88 2.12 -4.88 -21.10
CA ALA A 88 2.48 -5.70 -19.93
C ALA A 88 2.45 -4.95 -18.57
N GLY A 89 1.82 -3.78 -18.51
CA GLY A 89 1.71 -2.95 -17.32
C GLY A 89 1.05 -3.69 -16.16
N ARG A 90 1.73 -3.73 -15.02
CA ARG A 90 1.21 -4.25 -13.75
C ARG A 90 0.95 -3.11 -12.79
N THR A 91 1.94 -2.77 -11.97
CA THR A 91 1.79 -1.75 -10.93
C THR A 91 3.06 -0.93 -10.74
N GLU A 92 2.89 0.34 -10.41
CA GLU A 92 3.86 1.20 -9.73
C GLU A 92 3.43 1.43 -8.26
N THR A 93 4.30 2.01 -7.45
CA THR A 93 4.03 2.45 -6.07
C THR A 93 3.59 3.91 -6.06
N ILE A 94 2.44 4.19 -5.45
CA ILE A 94 2.09 5.50 -4.92
C ILE A 94 2.67 5.56 -3.50
N ARG A 95 3.46 6.60 -3.21
CA ARG A 95 3.98 6.85 -1.86
C ARG A 95 3.07 7.82 -1.14
N SER A 96 2.07 7.30 -0.43
CA SER A 96 1.05 8.13 0.21
C SER A 96 1.56 8.90 1.44
N CYS A 97 2.74 8.54 1.96
CA CYS A 97 3.44 9.33 2.97
C CYS A 97 4.28 10.43 2.30
N SER A 98 3.92 11.69 2.53
CA SER A 98 4.63 12.86 2.01
C SER A 98 4.85 13.91 3.11
N ASN A 99 5.60 14.97 2.80
CA ASN A 99 5.76 16.10 3.72
C ASN A 99 4.40 16.75 4.04
N GLU A 100 3.51 16.83 3.05
CA GLU A 100 2.16 17.38 3.19
C GLU A 100 1.28 16.47 4.04
N SER A 101 1.35 15.14 3.88
CA SER A 101 0.57 14.20 4.71
C SER A 101 0.98 14.28 6.18
N VAL A 102 2.29 14.38 6.45
CA VAL A 102 2.82 14.54 7.81
C VAL A 102 2.45 15.91 8.39
N ALA A 103 2.54 16.98 7.60
CA ALA A 103 2.15 18.32 8.03
C ALA A 103 0.65 18.39 8.37
N PHE A 104 -0.21 17.76 7.56
CA PHE A 104 -1.63 17.61 7.84
C PHE A 104 -1.85 16.83 9.14
N ALA A 105 -1.22 15.66 9.30
CA ALA A 105 -1.42 14.84 10.47
C ALA A 105 -0.96 15.54 11.76
N ARG A 106 0.18 16.24 11.72
CA ARG A 106 0.66 17.08 12.83
C ARG A 106 -0.34 18.19 13.16
N ALA A 107 -0.78 18.95 12.15
CA ALA A 107 -1.72 20.05 12.36
C ALA A 107 -3.03 19.55 13.01
N MET A 108 -3.57 18.41 12.57
CA MET A 108 -4.77 17.82 13.16
C MET A 108 -4.61 17.41 14.64
N LEU A 109 -3.40 17.07 15.07
CA LEU A 109 -3.10 16.66 16.45
C LEU A 109 -2.71 17.83 17.36
N THR A 110 -2.49 19.02 16.81
CA THR A 110 -2.17 20.23 17.58
C THR A 110 -3.47 20.94 18.00
N PRO A 111 -3.73 21.08 19.32
CA PRO A 111 -4.95 21.74 19.80
C PRO A 111 -5.03 23.23 19.46
N SER A 112 -3.88 23.93 19.44
CA SER A 112 -3.80 25.37 19.15
C SER A 112 -3.94 25.71 17.67
N GLU A 113 -3.92 24.73 16.76
CA GLU A 113 -4.10 24.98 15.33
C GLU A 113 -5.56 25.29 15.00
N SER A 114 -5.76 26.34 14.20
CA SER A 114 -7.09 26.76 13.76
C SER A 114 -7.74 25.71 12.85
N ALA A 115 -9.08 25.67 12.83
CA ALA A 115 -9.81 24.80 11.91
C ALA A 115 -9.47 25.10 10.45
N GLN A 116 -9.27 26.38 10.12
CA GLN A 116 -8.88 26.85 8.79
C GLN A 116 -7.50 26.31 8.40
N THR A 117 -6.51 26.35 9.30
CA THR A 117 -5.18 25.77 9.05
C THR A 117 -5.28 24.27 8.81
N LYS A 118 -6.03 23.54 9.66
CA LYS A 118 -6.23 22.09 9.54
C LYS A 118 -6.84 21.72 8.18
N VAL A 119 -7.88 22.43 7.75
CA VAL A 119 -8.51 22.22 6.44
C VAL A 119 -7.56 22.56 5.28
N ALA A 120 -6.78 23.64 5.38
CA ALA A 120 -5.81 24.01 4.36
C ALA A 120 -4.72 22.94 4.20
N LYS A 121 -4.19 22.39 5.31
CA LYS A 121 -3.20 21.30 5.29
C LYS A 121 -3.80 20.01 4.74
N LEU A 122 -5.05 19.68 5.10
CA LEU A 122 -5.76 18.54 4.50
C LEU A 122 -5.85 18.67 2.98
N ARG A 123 -6.29 19.82 2.47
CA ARG A 123 -6.39 20.07 1.02
C ARG A 123 -5.05 19.90 0.32
N SER A 124 -4.00 20.53 0.88
CA SER A 124 -2.64 20.41 0.34
C SER A 124 -2.16 18.95 0.30
N ALA A 125 -2.43 18.16 1.33
CA ALA A 125 -2.04 16.76 1.37
C ALA A 125 -2.82 15.89 0.38
N VAL A 126 -4.13 16.12 0.24
CA VAL A 126 -4.99 15.47 -0.75
C VAL A 126 -4.53 15.78 -2.18
N ASP A 127 -4.19 17.03 -2.46
CA ASP A 127 -3.75 17.47 -3.79
C ASP A 127 -2.35 16.92 -4.12
N ALA A 128 -1.43 16.91 -3.16
CA ALA A 128 -0.11 16.29 -3.31
C ALA A 128 -0.23 14.79 -3.60
N HIS A 129 -1.07 14.08 -2.86
CA HIS A 129 -1.37 12.67 -3.10
C HIS A 129 -1.93 12.44 -4.50
N LYS A 130 -2.97 13.20 -4.89
CA LYS A 130 -3.60 13.10 -6.21
C LYS A 130 -2.59 13.32 -7.35
N SER A 131 -1.73 14.31 -7.18
CA SER A 131 -0.65 14.62 -8.14
C SER A 131 0.33 13.45 -8.26
N TYR A 132 0.78 12.88 -7.14
CA TYR A 132 1.68 11.74 -7.15
C TYR A 132 1.03 10.48 -7.74
N ALA A 133 -0.21 10.18 -7.35
CA ALA A 133 -0.99 9.07 -7.90
C ALA A 133 -1.10 9.16 -9.43
N SER A 134 -1.38 10.36 -9.94
CA SER A 134 -1.45 10.61 -11.39
C SER A 134 -0.11 10.35 -12.08
N LYS A 135 1.01 10.74 -11.46
CA LYS A 135 2.36 10.47 -11.97
C LYS A 135 2.69 8.98 -11.95
N ALA A 136 2.39 8.28 -10.87
CA ALA A 136 2.68 6.85 -10.71
C ALA A 136 1.91 5.99 -11.74
N VAL A 137 0.64 6.29 -12.00
CA VAL A 137 -0.17 5.62 -13.04
C VAL A 137 0.44 5.81 -14.43
N GLN A 138 1.02 7.00 -14.70
CA GLN A 138 1.76 7.33 -15.92
C GLN A 138 3.22 6.86 -15.89
N GLY A 139 3.60 5.93 -15.01
CA GLY A 139 4.96 5.37 -14.99
C GLY A 139 6.06 6.34 -14.52
N TYR A 140 5.70 7.50 -13.97
CA TYR A 140 6.65 8.47 -13.41
C TYR A 140 6.87 8.28 -11.89
N GLY A 141 6.53 7.10 -11.36
CA GLY A 141 6.93 6.70 -10.01
C GLY A 141 8.41 6.33 -9.96
N VAL A 142 8.95 6.19 -8.74
CA VAL A 142 10.38 5.92 -8.54
C VAL A 142 10.66 4.46 -8.19
N ASP A 143 9.70 3.75 -7.62
CA ASP A 143 9.95 2.44 -7.01
C ASP A 143 10.28 1.36 -8.03
N ARG A 144 9.52 1.23 -9.14
CA ARG A 144 9.87 0.25 -10.19
C ARG A 144 11.14 0.65 -10.94
N HIS A 145 11.40 1.95 -11.10
CA HIS A 145 12.64 2.42 -11.71
C HIS A 145 13.87 2.06 -10.85
N LEU A 146 13.83 2.34 -9.54
CA LEU A 146 14.90 1.97 -8.60
C LEU A 146 15.09 0.46 -8.51
N LEU A 147 14.01 -0.32 -8.54
CA LEU A 147 14.08 -1.78 -8.63
C LEU A 147 14.79 -2.21 -9.92
N GLY A 148 14.40 -1.63 -11.06
CA GLY A 148 15.02 -1.90 -12.36
C GLY A 148 16.52 -1.64 -12.35
N LEU A 149 16.96 -0.48 -11.86
CA LEU A 149 18.37 -0.13 -11.72
C LEU A 149 19.13 -1.14 -10.83
N LYS A 150 18.52 -1.58 -9.73
CA LYS A 150 19.12 -2.59 -8.83
C LYS A 150 19.28 -3.94 -9.53
N LEU A 151 18.28 -4.35 -10.32
CA LEU A 151 18.31 -5.61 -11.06
C LEU A 151 19.33 -5.56 -12.20
N ILE A 152 19.40 -4.46 -12.95
CA ILE A 152 20.41 -4.23 -14.00
C ILE A 152 21.82 -4.32 -13.43
N ALA A 153 22.08 -3.69 -12.27
CA ALA A 153 23.38 -3.77 -11.62
C ALA A 153 23.77 -5.22 -11.28
N ARG A 154 22.81 -6.03 -10.81
CA ARG A 154 23.02 -7.46 -10.54
C ARG A 154 23.28 -8.27 -11.80
N GLU A 155 22.48 -8.05 -12.84
CA GLU A 155 22.61 -8.73 -14.12
C GLU A 155 23.99 -8.45 -14.77
N ASN A 156 24.49 -7.23 -14.59
CA ASN A 156 25.82 -6.81 -15.05
C ASN A 156 26.95 -7.15 -14.07
N ASN A 157 26.70 -7.97 -13.04
CA ASN A 157 27.68 -8.38 -12.03
C ASN A 157 28.41 -7.22 -11.32
N ILE A 158 27.74 -6.06 -11.17
CA ILE A 158 28.29 -4.91 -10.44
C ILE A 158 28.29 -5.26 -8.95
N SER A 159 29.49 -5.45 -8.40
CA SER A 159 29.72 -5.79 -7.00
C SER A 159 30.83 -4.92 -6.40
N PRO A 160 30.60 -4.25 -5.26
CA PRO A 160 29.33 -4.23 -4.52
C PRO A 160 28.24 -3.45 -5.28
N LEU A 161 26.97 -3.65 -4.90
CA LEU A 161 25.87 -2.81 -5.39
C LEU A 161 26.16 -1.31 -5.13
N PRO A 162 25.70 -0.40 -6.01
CA PRO A 162 25.84 1.04 -5.81
C PRO A 162 25.40 1.48 -4.41
N GLU A 163 26.14 2.41 -3.80
CA GLU A 163 25.95 2.85 -2.41
C GLU A 163 24.53 3.38 -2.13
N LEU A 164 23.86 3.94 -3.14
CA LEU A 164 22.44 4.31 -3.06
C LEU A 164 21.56 3.16 -2.52
N PHE A 165 21.82 1.91 -2.91
CA PHE A 165 21.03 0.74 -2.47
C PHE A 165 21.35 0.26 -1.06
N LYS A 166 22.36 0.84 -0.42
CA LYS A 166 22.72 0.64 0.99
C LYS A 166 22.34 1.86 1.85
N ASP A 167 21.89 2.95 1.23
CA ASP A 167 21.51 4.16 1.94
C ASP A 167 20.42 3.86 2.99
N PRO A 168 20.62 4.24 4.26
CA PRO A 168 19.66 3.99 5.32
C PRO A 168 18.27 4.59 5.04
N GLY A 169 18.22 5.75 4.36
CA GLY A 169 16.98 6.41 3.96
C GLY A 169 16.22 5.59 2.93
N LEU A 170 16.91 5.11 1.89
CA LEU A 170 16.29 4.23 0.89
C LEU A 170 15.81 2.91 1.52
N LEU A 171 16.62 2.27 2.37
CA LEU A 171 16.24 1.04 3.07
C LEU A 171 15.01 1.24 3.96
N ALA A 172 14.99 2.33 4.74
CA ALA A 172 13.83 2.68 5.56
C ALA A 172 12.58 2.96 4.70
N SER A 173 12.76 3.58 3.53
CA SER A 173 11.67 3.87 2.60
C SER A 173 11.09 2.64 1.89
N GLN A 174 11.81 1.51 1.90
CA GLN A 174 11.39 0.23 1.31
C GLN A 174 10.66 -0.66 2.33
N HIS A 175 10.85 -0.40 3.62
CA HIS A 175 10.10 -1.09 4.68
C HIS A 175 8.71 -0.48 4.84
N MET A 176 7.76 -0.94 4.02
CA MET A 176 6.38 -0.43 4.01
C MET A 176 5.65 -0.82 5.31
N ARG A 177 5.49 0.15 6.22
CA ARG A 177 4.72 -0.02 7.48
C ARG A 177 3.22 0.01 7.24
N LEU A 178 2.81 0.54 6.09
CA LEU A 178 1.44 0.53 5.59
C LEU A 178 1.49 0.03 4.13
N SER A 179 0.67 -0.96 3.81
CA SER A 179 0.51 -1.48 2.45
C SER A 179 -0.98 -1.49 2.13
N THR A 180 -1.40 -0.64 1.19
CA THR A 180 -2.81 -0.42 0.86
C THR A 180 -3.07 -0.61 -0.63
N SER A 181 -4.33 -0.86 -0.96
CA SER A 181 -4.80 -0.89 -2.34
C SER A 181 -6.28 -0.53 -2.38
N GLN A 182 -6.69 0.19 -3.43
CA GLN A 182 -8.09 0.41 -3.71
C GLN A 182 -8.61 -0.65 -4.69
N VAL A 183 -9.63 -1.40 -4.27
CA VAL A 183 -10.33 -2.36 -5.13
C VAL A 183 -11.76 -1.87 -5.33
N ALA A 184 -11.97 -1.03 -6.34
CA ALA A 184 -13.29 -0.49 -6.65
C ALA A 184 -14.19 -1.56 -7.27
N SER A 185 -15.35 -1.79 -6.66
CA SER A 185 -16.40 -2.70 -7.14
C SER A 185 -17.72 -1.96 -7.39
N ARG A 186 -18.56 -2.52 -8.26
CA ARG A 186 -19.96 -2.10 -8.42
C ARG A 186 -20.89 -2.75 -7.40
N TYR A 187 -20.47 -3.88 -6.84
CA TYR A 187 -21.18 -4.61 -5.82
C TYR A 187 -20.65 -4.21 -4.45
N ASP A 188 -21.53 -4.27 -3.46
CA ASP A 188 -21.10 -4.19 -2.06
C ASP A 188 -20.10 -5.32 -1.82
N ALA A 189 -18.85 -4.92 -1.60
CA ALA A 189 -17.85 -5.83 -1.09
C ALA A 189 -18.08 -5.97 0.42
N PHE A 190 -17.62 -7.10 0.96
CA PHE A 190 -17.77 -7.59 2.35
C PHE A 190 -17.91 -6.47 3.37
#